data_AF-A5CV44-F1
#
_entry.id   AF-A5CV44-F1
#
_cell.length_a   1.000
_cell.length_b   1.000
_cell.length_c   1.000
_cell.angle_alpha   90.00
_cell.angle_beta   90.00
_cell.angle_gamma   90.00
#
_symmetry.space_group_name_H-M   'P 1'
#
loop_
_entity.id
_entity.type
_entity.pdbx_description
1 polymer ?
#
loop_
_entity_poly.entity_id
_entity_poly.type
_entity_poly.pdbx_seq_one_letter_code
_entity_poly.pdbx_strand_id
1 'polypeptide(L)'
;MTFRYAPEPEPTAPRERKTSNGVGLAALIVGVVSLVGSVIPLLNYASGFLALVGIVLGIIGLILKDRPKGMALGGLIASVVALILSIVLAIVYTAGIVTAITGAVRESEARSSAEASDELRVTYQVEGTGGTVTAGVIWTTSVGGSPRSEQASDQPLPFSREVVIPDTSNFDLAAFSISAVAGVDATAGSDPDITCRILVGDHIVTERRAEGDGATVTCSATAEDLRDIAE
;
A
#
# COMPACT_ATOMS: atom_id res chain seq x y z
N MET A 1 103.64 -6.42 -30.00
CA MET A 1 102.41 -6.03 -29.28
C MET A 1 101.26 -6.14 -30.26
N THR A 2 100.46 -7.19 -30.16
CA THR A 2 99.28 -7.40 -31.00
C THR A 2 98.12 -6.62 -30.42
N PHE A 3 97.70 -5.55 -31.10
CA PHE A 3 96.50 -4.80 -30.75
C PHE A 3 95.27 -5.69 -31.01
N ARG A 4 94.54 -6.06 -29.95
CA ARG A 4 93.24 -6.71 -30.06
C ARG A 4 92.19 -5.66 -30.40
N TYR A 5 91.46 -5.87 -31.48
CA TYR A 5 90.27 -5.10 -31.82
C TYR A 5 89.20 -5.31 -30.74
N ALA A 6 88.64 -4.24 -30.19
CA ALA A 6 87.47 -4.31 -29.32
C ALA A 6 86.22 -4.55 -30.19
N PRO A 7 85.30 -5.45 -29.80
CA PRO A 7 84.09 -5.69 -30.57
C PRO A 7 83.19 -4.44 -30.59
N GLU A 8 82.63 -4.15 -31.77
CA GLU A 8 81.70 -3.04 -32.00
C GLU A 8 80.40 -3.27 -31.21
N PRO A 9 79.79 -2.22 -30.61
CA PRO A 9 78.52 -2.37 -29.90
C PRO A 9 77.39 -2.71 -30.88
N GLU A 10 76.71 -3.85 -30.67
CA GLU A 10 75.57 -4.26 -31.48
C GLU A 10 74.42 -3.24 -31.41
N PRO A 11 73.71 -2.96 -32.53
CA PRO A 11 72.52 -2.12 -32.53
C PRO A 11 71.43 -2.78 -31.69
N THR A 12 71.06 -2.16 -30.57
CA THR A 12 69.92 -2.60 -29.78
C THR A 12 68.62 -2.38 -30.58
N ALA A 13 67.90 -3.46 -30.88
CA ALA A 13 66.61 -3.38 -31.56
C ALA A 13 65.64 -2.46 -30.78
N PRO A 14 64.81 -1.65 -31.46
CA PRO A 14 63.81 -0.83 -30.79
C PRO A 14 62.91 -1.74 -29.95
N ARG A 15 62.92 -1.55 -28.62
CA ARG A 15 61.95 -2.21 -27.75
C ARG A 15 60.58 -1.65 -28.12
N GLU A 16 59.80 -2.44 -28.86
CA GLU A 16 58.39 -2.17 -29.11
C GLU A 16 57.70 -2.03 -27.75
N ARG A 17 57.50 -0.79 -27.30
CA ARG A 17 56.79 -0.54 -26.05
C ARG A 17 55.35 -0.95 -26.30
N LYS A 18 54.99 -2.16 -25.90
CA LYS A 18 53.62 -2.64 -25.81
C LYS A 18 52.85 -1.66 -24.93
N THR A 19 52.16 -0.70 -25.55
CA THR A 19 51.46 0.35 -24.82
C THR A 19 50.26 -0.30 -24.13
N SER A 20 50.26 -0.34 -22.80
CA SER A 20 49.19 -0.99 -22.03
C SER A 20 47.92 -0.12 -22.06
N ASN A 21 46.79 -0.70 -22.47
CA ASN A 21 45.49 -0.03 -22.51
C ASN A 21 44.85 -0.04 -21.12
N GLY A 22 45.29 0.86 -20.24
CA GLY A 22 44.66 1.03 -18.92
C GLY A 22 43.14 1.27 -19.02
N VAL A 23 42.69 2.00 -20.04
CA VAL A 23 41.27 2.28 -20.28
C VAL A 23 40.49 1.02 -20.71
N GLY A 24 41.08 0.16 -21.54
CA GLY A 24 40.46 -1.10 -21.95
C GLY A 24 40.38 -2.12 -20.82
N LEU A 25 41.40 -2.16 -19.96
CA LEU A 25 41.39 -2.99 -18.75
C LEU A 25 40.35 -2.49 -17.74
N ALA A 26 40.24 -1.17 -17.55
CA ALA A 26 39.21 -0.58 -16.70
C ALA A 26 37.79 -0.92 -17.21
N ALA A 27 37.55 -0.82 -18.52
CA ALA A 27 36.27 -1.22 -19.12
C ALA A 27 35.95 -2.71 -18.91
N LEU A 28 36.95 -3.59 -19.03
CA LEU A 28 36.79 -5.02 -18.77
C LEU A 28 36.45 -5.30 -17.30
N ILE A 29 37.18 -4.68 -16.36
CA ILE A 29 36.96 -4.86 -14.92
C ILE A 29 35.57 -4.35 -14.52
N VAL A 30 35.18 -3.16 -14.99
CA VAL A 30 33.85 -2.60 -14.72
C VAL A 30 32.75 -3.50 -15.30
N GLY A 31 32.92 -4.02 -16.51
CA GLY A 31 31.97 -4.95 -17.12
C GLY A 31 31.79 -6.25 -16.32
N VAL A 32 32.90 -6.86 -15.87
CA VAL A 32 32.87 -8.09 -15.06
C VAL A 32 32.26 -7.83 -13.68
N VAL A 33 32.63 -6.74 -13.01
CA VAL A 33 32.06 -6.38 -11.70
C VAL A 33 30.57 -6.10 -11.81
N SER A 34 30.11 -5.48 -12.89
CA SER A 34 28.68 -5.26 -13.16
C SER A 34 27.93 -6.58 -13.37
N LEU A 35 28.53 -7.52 -14.11
CA LEU A 35 27.94 -8.83 -14.39
C LEU A 35 27.78 -9.65 -13.10
N VAL A 36 28.79 -9.64 -12.24
CA VAL A 36 28.76 -10.27 -10.91
C VAL A 36 27.78 -9.55 -9.97
N GLY A 37 27.74 -8.23 -9.99
CA GLY A 37 26.82 -7.42 -9.19
C GLY A 37 25.34 -7.59 -9.57
N SER A 38 25.02 -8.00 -10.80
CA SER A 38 23.62 -8.17 -11.25
C SER A 38 22.91 -9.37 -10.61
N VAL A 39 23.65 -10.30 -10.01
CA VAL A 39 23.08 -11.47 -9.30
C VAL A 39 22.44 -11.07 -7.97
N ILE A 40 22.75 -9.89 -7.42
CA ILE A 40 22.18 -9.39 -6.16
C ILE A 40 21.08 -8.35 -6.48
N PRO A 41 19.79 -8.60 -6.14
CA PRO A 41 18.66 -7.77 -6.57
C PRO A 41 18.73 -6.29 -6.16
N LEU A 42 19.29 -5.97 -4.98
CA LEU A 42 19.51 -4.57 -4.56
C LEU A 42 20.63 -3.86 -5.35
N LEU A 43 21.62 -4.62 -5.83
CA LEU A 43 22.73 -4.08 -6.64
C LEU A 43 22.38 -4.02 -8.14
N ASN A 44 21.28 -4.63 -8.57
CA ASN A 44 20.89 -4.66 -9.98
C ASN A 44 20.57 -3.25 -10.53
N TYR A 45 19.99 -2.35 -9.72
CA TYR A 45 19.76 -0.95 -10.10
C TYR A 45 21.07 -0.15 -10.21
N ALA A 46 22.02 -0.36 -9.29
CA ALA A 46 23.36 0.25 -9.37
C ALA A 46 24.19 -0.34 -10.52
N SER A 47 24.01 -1.63 -10.82
CA SER A 47 24.65 -2.35 -11.91
C SER A 47 24.16 -1.86 -13.27
N GLY A 48 22.88 -1.50 -13.42
CA GLY A 48 22.38 -0.83 -14.63
C GLY A 48 23.11 0.49 -14.92
N PHE A 49 23.41 1.28 -13.89
CA PHE A 49 24.17 2.53 -14.04
C PHE A 49 25.66 2.26 -14.36
N LEU A 50 26.27 1.28 -13.69
CA LEU A 50 27.64 0.84 -13.98
C LEU A 50 27.78 0.23 -15.38
N ALA A 51 26.77 -0.48 -15.88
CA ALA A 51 26.74 -1.02 -17.23
C ALA A 51 26.70 0.11 -18.28
N LEU A 52 25.95 1.18 -18.01
CA LEU A 52 25.91 2.36 -18.86
C LEU A 52 27.27 3.06 -18.91
N VAL A 53 27.94 3.20 -17.75
CA VAL A 53 29.32 3.70 -17.66
C VAL A 53 30.31 2.78 -18.40
N GLY A 54 30.16 1.45 -18.26
CA GLY A 54 30.96 0.45 -18.97
C GLY A 54 30.82 0.51 -20.49
N ILE A 55 29.60 0.74 -21.00
CA ILE A 55 29.33 0.97 -22.43
C ILE A 55 30.05 2.23 -22.92
N VAL A 56 29.95 3.34 -22.18
CA VAL A 56 30.63 4.60 -22.54
C VAL A 56 32.15 4.44 -22.56
N LEU A 57 32.75 3.83 -21.53
CA LEU A 57 34.19 3.57 -21.48
C LEU A 57 34.64 2.60 -22.58
N GLY A 58 33.83 1.60 -22.91
CA GLY A 58 34.08 0.67 -24.01
C GLY A 58 34.10 1.36 -25.38
N ILE A 59 33.15 2.26 -25.63
CA ILE A 59 33.09 3.07 -26.87
C ILE A 59 34.32 3.99 -26.97
N ILE A 60 34.70 4.69 -25.89
CA ILE A 60 35.88 5.56 -25.87
C ILE A 60 37.17 4.75 -26.12
N GLY A 61 37.28 3.55 -25.55
CA GLY A 61 38.40 2.64 -25.76
C GLY A 61 38.55 2.13 -27.20
N LEU A 62 37.47 2.13 -27.99
CA LEU A 62 37.48 1.76 -29.42
C LEU A 62 37.90 2.93 -30.34
N ILE A 63 37.66 4.18 -29.93
CA ILE A 63 37.96 5.39 -30.71
C ILE A 63 39.43 5.84 -30.53
N LEU A 64 40.11 5.43 -29.45
CA LEU A 64 41.53 5.76 -29.21
C LEU A 64 42.49 5.07 -30.20
N LYS A 65 43.36 5.86 -30.85
CA LYS A 65 44.35 5.41 -31.83
C LYS A 65 45.60 4.80 -31.15
N ASP A 66 46.27 3.86 -31.82
CA ASP A 66 47.51 3.17 -31.40
C ASP A 66 47.41 2.17 -30.23
N ARG A 67 46.22 1.59 -30.02
CA ARG A 67 45.90 0.73 -28.87
C ARG A 67 45.24 -0.60 -29.31
N PRO A 68 45.51 -1.76 -28.66
CA PRO A 68 44.90 -3.05 -29.04
C PRO A 68 43.37 -3.08 -28.82
N LYS A 69 42.61 -3.20 -29.92
CA LYS A 69 41.14 -3.08 -29.98
C LYS A 69 40.37 -4.29 -29.42
N GLY A 70 41.00 -5.46 -29.35
CA GLY A 70 40.36 -6.71 -28.92
C GLY A 70 39.82 -6.66 -27.48
N MET A 71 40.53 -6.02 -26.55
CA MET A 71 40.07 -5.86 -25.17
C MET A 71 38.89 -4.87 -25.04
N ALA A 72 38.86 -3.82 -25.85
CA ALA A 72 37.76 -2.85 -25.84
C ALA A 72 36.46 -3.45 -26.41
N LEU A 73 36.56 -4.27 -27.46
CA LEU A 73 35.42 -5.01 -28.02
C LEU A 73 34.86 -6.04 -27.03
N GLY A 74 35.74 -6.77 -26.33
CA GLY A 74 35.33 -7.71 -25.29
C GLY A 74 34.58 -7.04 -24.13
N GLY A 75 35.07 -5.89 -23.65
CA GLY A 75 34.40 -5.10 -22.61
C GLY A 75 33.03 -4.56 -23.04
N LEU A 76 32.90 -4.13 -24.30
CA LEU A 76 31.63 -3.65 -24.84
C LEU A 76 30.59 -4.77 -24.95
N ILE A 77 30.95 -5.92 -25.51
CA ILE A 77 30.06 -7.08 -25.62
C ILE A 77 29.63 -7.56 -24.22
N ALA A 78 30.58 -7.69 -23.29
CA ALA A 78 30.29 -8.06 -21.92
C ALA A 78 29.31 -7.08 -21.24
N SER A 79 29.46 -5.77 -21.47
CA SER A 79 28.58 -4.74 -20.90
C SER A 79 27.17 -4.79 -21.50
N VAL A 80 27.04 -5.06 -22.80
CA VAL A 80 25.72 -5.22 -23.45
C VAL A 80 24.98 -6.45 -22.92
N VAL A 81 25.68 -7.58 -22.79
CA VAL A 81 25.09 -8.80 -22.22
C VAL A 81 24.68 -8.59 -20.75
N ALA A 82 25.52 -7.90 -19.96
CA ALA A 82 25.17 -7.53 -18.58
C ALA A 82 23.90 -6.68 -18.51
N LEU A 83 23.76 -5.70 -19.40
CA LEU A 83 22.58 -4.82 -19.45
C LEU A 83 21.30 -5.61 -19.76
N ILE A 84 21.35 -6.52 -20.75
CA ILE A 84 20.19 -7.34 -21.12
C ILE A 84 19.78 -8.23 -19.95
N LEU A 85 20.75 -8.90 -19.32
CA LEU A 85 20.47 -9.74 -18.14
C LEU A 85 19.87 -8.93 -16.99
N SER A 86 20.40 -7.73 -16.72
CA SER A 86 19.90 -6.82 -15.68
C SER A 86 18.43 -6.45 -15.90
N ILE A 87 18.04 -6.12 -17.14
CA ILE A 87 16.66 -5.79 -17.51
C ILE A 87 15.74 -7.00 -17.32
N VAL A 88 16.15 -8.18 -17.79
CA VAL A 88 15.35 -9.41 -17.65
C VAL A 88 15.13 -9.75 -16.17
N LEU A 89 16.19 -9.72 -15.36
CA LEU A 89 16.11 -9.95 -13.91
C LEU A 89 15.19 -8.92 -13.24
N ALA A 90 15.28 -7.64 -13.62
CA ALA A 90 14.42 -6.58 -13.08
C ALA A 90 12.93 -6.87 -13.36
N ILE A 91 12.59 -7.27 -14.59
CA ILE A 91 11.19 -7.61 -14.96
C ILE A 91 10.72 -8.83 -14.16
N VAL A 92 11.51 -9.89 -14.09
CA VAL A 92 11.14 -11.14 -13.40
C VAL A 92 10.93 -10.91 -11.90
N TYR A 93 11.84 -10.18 -11.24
CA TYR A 93 11.69 -9.85 -9.82
C TYR A 93 10.47 -8.96 -9.58
N THR A 94 10.26 -7.94 -10.41
CA THR A 94 9.11 -7.04 -10.26
C THR A 94 7.80 -7.78 -10.47
N ALA A 95 7.70 -8.63 -11.50
CA ALA A 95 6.53 -9.45 -11.76
C ALA A 95 6.27 -10.45 -10.63
N GLY A 96 7.32 -11.08 -10.07
CA GLY A 96 7.21 -11.97 -8.93
C GLY A 96 6.68 -11.28 -7.68
N ILE A 97 7.21 -10.09 -7.36
CA ILE A 97 6.76 -9.27 -6.22
C ILE A 97 5.31 -8.82 -6.43
N VAL A 98 4.96 -8.29 -7.60
CA VAL A 98 3.58 -7.86 -7.90
C VAL A 98 2.60 -9.03 -7.79
N THR A 99 2.98 -10.21 -8.28
CA THR A 99 2.13 -11.42 -8.19
C THR A 99 1.95 -11.86 -6.75
N ALA A 100 3.02 -11.85 -5.94
CA ALA A 100 2.96 -12.19 -4.52
C ALA A 100 2.11 -11.19 -3.73
N ILE A 101 2.27 -9.89 -3.97
CA ILE A 101 1.45 -8.83 -3.34
C ILE A 101 0.00 -8.97 -3.76
N THR A 102 -0.28 -9.16 -5.05
CA THR A 102 -1.65 -9.33 -5.55
C THR A 102 -2.32 -10.58 -4.96
N GLY A 103 -1.55 -11.67 -4.79
CA GLY A 103 -2.02 -12.87 -4.09
C GLY A 103 -2.36 -12.59 -2.63
N ALA A 104 -1.48 -11.92 -1.89
CA ALA A 104 -1.69 -11.55 -0.49
C ALA A 104 -2.87 -10.59 -0.29
N VAL A 105 -3.05 -9.63 -1.21
CA VAL A 105 -4.21 -8.71 -1.21
C VAL A 105 -5.49 -9.47 -1.44
N ARG A 106 -5.55 -10.35 -2.45
CA ARG A 106 -6.74 -11.19 -2.70
C ARG A 106 -7.08 -12.11 -1.54
N GLU A 107 -6.07 -12.66 -0.87
CA GLU A 107 -6.27 -13.49 0.32
C GLU A 107 -6.81 -12.65 1.49
N SER A 108 -6.34 -11.41 1.64
CA SER A 108 -6.84 -10.46 2.64
C SER A 108 -8.27 -10.01 2.33
N GLU A 109 -8.61 -9.77 1.07
CA GLU A 109 -9.97 -9.49 0.60
C GLU A 109 -10.91 -10.68 0.84
N ALA A 110 -10.44 -11.91 0.58
CA ALA A 110 -11.22 -13.12 0.81
C ALA A 110 -11.48 -13.36 2.31
N ARG A 111 -10.49 -13.12 3.19
CA ARG A 111 -10.67 -13.14 4.64
C ARG A 111 -11.62 -12.05 5.10
N SER A 112 -11.43 -10.82 4.63
CA SER A 112 -12.33 -9.70 4.93
C SER A 112 -13.77 -9.95 4.47
N SER A 113 -13.97 -10.65 3.35
CA SER A 113 -15.31 -11.00 2.86
C SER A 113 -15.96 -12.12 3.69
N ALA A 114 -15.16 -13.08 4.15
CA ALA A 114 -15.62 -14.12 5.07
C ALA A 114 -15.94 -13.55 6.47
N GLU A 115 -15.17 -12.57 6.94
CA GLU A 115 -15.39 -11.84 8.19
C GLU A 115 -16.60 -10.87 8.07
N ALA A 116 -16.82 -10.26 6.90
CA ALA A 116 -18.00 -9.43 6.63
C ALA A 116 -19.32 -10.22 6.58
N SER A 117 -19.24 -11.55 6.49
CA SER A 117 -20.43 -12.42 6.56
C SER A 117 -20.99 -12.53 7.99
N ASP A 118 -20.25 -12.04 9.00
CA ASP A 118 -20.65 -11.95 10.42
C ASP A 118 -20.98 -10.51 10.85
N GLU A 119 -21.14 -9.59 9.89
CA GLU A 119 -21.55 -8.20 10.14
C GLU A 119 -23.05 -8.11 10.48
N LEU A 120 -23.34 -7.70 11.72
CA LEU A 120 -24.72 -7.46 12.16
C LEU A 120 -25.20 -6.09 11.66
N ARG A 121 -26.32 -6.11 10.92
CA ARG A 121 -26.98 -4.92 10.40
C ARG A 121 -28.01 -4.42 11.39
N VAL A 122 -27.75 -3.26 11.97
CA VAL A 122 -28.65 -2.61 12.93
C VAL A 122 -29.27 -1.39 12.26
N THR A 123 -30.60 -1.32 12.25
CA THR A 123 -31.34 -0.17 11.74
C THR A 123 -31.90 0.63 12.89
N TYR A 124 -31.64 1.94 12.92
CA TYR A 124 -32.31 2.83 13.86
C TYR A 124 -33.33 3.69 13.13
N GLN A 125 -34.47 3.91 13.77
CA GLN A 125 -35.56 4.71 13.25
C GLN A 125 -35.97 5.75 14.28
N VAL A 126 -36.23 6.97 13.80
CA VAL A 126 -36.78 8.05 14.62
C VAL A 126 -38.02 8.58 13.93
N GLU A 127 -39.11 8.62 14.68
CA GLU A 127 -40.43 9.07 14.24
C GLU A 127 -40.96 10.12 15.22
N GLY A 128 -41.92 10.92 14.79
CA GLY A 128 -42.55 11.93 15.63
C GLY A 128 -43.38 12.91 14.82
N THR A 129 -44.12 13.76 15.52
CA THR A 129 -45.00 14.77 14.91
C THR A 129 -44.43 16.20 14.98
N GLY A 130 -43.28 16.39 15.64
CA GLY A 130 -42.70 17.69 15.99
C GLY A 130 -41.65 18.28 15.03
N GLY A 131 -41.91 18.34 13.72
CA GLY A 131 -41.04 19.07 12.78
C GLY A 131 -39.68 18.38 12.52
N THR A 132 -38.57 19.14 12.57
CA THR A 132 -37.22 18.60 12.36
C THR A 132 -36.61 18.05 13.65
N VAL A 133 -35.77 17.02 13.53
CA VAL A 133 -35.13 16.37 14.69
C VAL A 133 -33.63 16.33 14.50
N THR A 134 -32.90 16.54 15.60
CA THR A 134 -31.47 16.23 15.65
C THR A 134 -31.29 14.90 16.36
N ALA A 135 -30.69 13.93 15.67
CA ALA A 135 -30.39 12.62 16.22
C ALA A 135 -28.90 12.31 16.13
N GLY A 136 -28.35 11.81 17.23
CA GLY A 136 -27.00 11.29 17.31
C GLY A 136 -27.02 9.82 17.69
N VAL A 137 -26.23 9.02 16.99
CA VAL A 137 -25.99 7.63 17.33
C VAL A 137 -24.55 7.48 17.77
N ILE A 138 -24.35 6.76 18.87
CA ILE A 138 -23.04 6.44 19.43
C ILE A 138 -23.00 4.93 19.61
N TRP A 139 -21.94 4.30 19.09
CA TRP A 139 -21.69 2.90 19.34
C TRP A 139 -20.21 2.65 19.63
N THR A 140 -19.99 1.68 20.51
CA THR A 140 -18.66 1.24 20.93
C THR A 140 -18.52 -0.23 20.61
N THR A 141 -17.43 -0.61 19.93
CA THR A 141 -17.07 -2.02 19.74
C THR A 141 -16.05 -2.44 20.81
N SER A 142 -16.03 -3.72 21.14
CA SER A 142 -15.42 -4.26 22.38
C SER A 142 -13.90 -4.45 22.34
N VAL A 143 -13.20 -4.12 21.25
CA VAL A 143 -11.73 -4.28 21.20
C VAL A 143 -11.05 -3.02 20.66
N GLY A 144 -10.53 -2.19 21.58
CA GLY A 144 -9.57 -1.11 21.27
C GLY A 144 -10.09 0.04 20.41
N GLY A 145 -11.38 0.08 20.10
CA GLY A 145 -12.02 1.12 19.28
C GLY A 145 -12.32 2.39 20.06
N SER A 146 -12.08 3.55 19.44
CA SER A 146 -12.68 4.80 19.91
C SER A 146 -14.20 4.75 19.67
N PRO A 147 -15.04 5.34 20.54
CA PRO A 147 -16.47 5.45 20.27
C PRO A 147 -16.71 6.06 18.90
N ARG A 148 -17.43 5.36 18.03
CA ARG A 148 -17.88 5.94 16.76
C ARG A 148 -19.20 6.64 17.04
N SER A 149 -19.32 7.85 16.52
CA SER A 149 -20.56 8.62 16.59
C SER A 149 -20.90 9.15 15.21
N GLU A 150 -22.19 9.14 14.91
CA GLU A 150 -22.76 9.76 13.73
C GLU A 150 -23.85 10.71 14.20
N GLN A 151 -23.89 11.91 13.65
CA GLN A 151 -24.89 12.92 13.99
C GLN A 151 -25.61 13.34 12.72
N ALA A 152 -26.93 13.33 12.76
CA ALA A 152 -27.82 13.86 11.76
C ALA A 152 -28.59 15.03 12.37
N SER A 153 -28.33 16.24 11.88
CA SER A 153 -28.99 17.46 12.31
C SER A 153 -30.08 17.86 11.30
N ASP A 154 -31.12 18.52 11.80
CA ASP A 154 -32.23 19.07 10.99
C ASP A 154 -32.89 18.04 10.06
N GLN A 155 -32.96 16.79 10.50
CA GLN A 155 -33.49 15.71 9.68
C GLN A 155 -35.03 15.75 9.70
N PRO A 156 -35.71 15.72 8.53
CA PRO A 156 -37.16 15.59 8.49
C PRO A 156 -37.59 14.21 9.00
N LEU A 157 -38.66 14.19 9.81
CA LEU A 157 -39.29 12.97 10.28
C LEU A 157 -40.32 12.42 9.28
N PRO A 158 -40.58 11.09 9.27
CA PRO A 158 -39.79 10.03 9.90
C PRO A 158 -38.52 9.72 9.09
N PHE A 159 -37.46 9.27 9.75
CA PHE A 159 -36.25 8.81 9.04
C PHE A 159 -35.68 7.54 9.66
N SER A 160 -35.02 6.75 8.82
CA SER A 160 -34.32 5.53 9.20
C SER A 160 -32.90 5.54 8.62
N ARG A 161 -31.95 4.95 9.35
CA ARG A 161 -30.62 4.66 8.82
C ARG A 161 -30.16 3.28 9.27
N GLU A 162 -29.49 2.62 8.34
CA GLU A 162 -28.82 1.35 8.59
C GLU A 162 -27.37 1.63 8.97
N VAL A 163 -26.91 1.01 10.05
CA VAL A 163 -25.53 1.04 10.52
C VAL A 163 -25.00 -0.39 10.53
N VAL A 164 -23.88 -0.58 9.83
CA VAL A 164 -23.14 -1.84 9.85
C VAL A 164 -22.18 -1.81 11.03
N ILE A 165 -22.34 -2.76 11.94
CA ILE A 165 -21.45 -2.88 13.10
C ILE A 165 -20.39 -3.95 12.78
N PRO A 166 -19.11 -3.56 12.61
CA PRO A 166 -18.05 -4.50 12.27
C PRO A 166 -17.67 -5.38 13.48
N ASP A 167 -17.36 -6.65 13.21
CA ASP A 167 -16.90 -7.67 14.18
C ASP A 167 -17.83 -7.84 15.39
N THR A 168 -18.79 -8.73 15.23
CA THR A 168 -19.79 -9.02 16.26
C THR A 168 -19.30 -10.07 17.25
N SER A 169 -18.28 -10.86 16.87
CA SER A 169 -17.87 -12.10 17.52
C SER A 169 -17.63 -11.97 19.03
N ASN A 170 -17.09 -10.84 19.50
CA ASN A 170 -16.74 -10.57 20.91
C ASN A 170 -17.59 -9.48 21.57
N PHE A 171 -18.90 -9.49 21.35
CA PHE A 171 -19.82 -8.42 21.74
C PHE A 171 -20.07 -8.18 23.25
N ASP A 172 -19.40 -8.86 24.18
CA ASP A 172 -19.64 -8.80 25.63
C ASP A 172 -19.61 -7.38 26.26
N LEU A 173 -19.02 -6.39 25.58
CA LEU A 173 -18.90 -4.99 26.06
C LEU A 173 -19.40 -3.94 25.06
N ALA A 174 -20.08 -4.33 23.98
CA ALA A 174 -20.60 -3.37 23.01
C ALA A 174 -21.98 -2.86 23.39
N ALA A 175 -22.15 -1.55 23.29
CA ALA A 175 -23.42 -0.87 23.51
C ALA A 175 -23.72 0.01 22.29
N PHE A 176 -24.95 -0.10 21.80
CA PHE A 176 -25.50 0.79 20.78
C PHE A 176 -26.48 1.73 21.46
N SER A 177 -26.26 3.04 21.34
CA SER A 177 -27.19 4.04 21.86
C SER A 177 -27.47 5.11 20.82
N ILE A 178 -28.75 5.38 20.64
CA ILE A 178 -29.25 6.49 19.85
C ILE A 178 -29.94 7.47 20.79
N SER A 179 -29.63 8.75 20.63
CA SER A 179 -30.36 9.85 21.28
C SER A 179 -30.88 10.78 20.22
N ALA A 180 -32.16 11.12 20.30
CA ALA A 180 -32.81 12.06 19.39
C ALA A 180 -33.55 13.12 20.21
N VAL A 181 -33.43 14.36 19.75
CA VAL A 181 -34.03 15.54 20.38
C VAL A 181 -34.95 16.20 19.38
N ALA A 182 -36.22 16.33 19.74
CA ALA A 182 -37.20 17.05 18.94
C ALA A 182 -36.81 18.54 18.83
N GLY A 183 -36.82 19.07 17.61
CA GLY A 183 -36.67 20.51 17.40
C GLY A 183 -37.82 21.27 18.05
N VAL A 184 -37.52 22.43 18.61
CA VAL A 184 -38.54 23.34 19.17
C VAL A 184 -39.15 24.17 18.05
N ASP A 185 -39.91 23.53 17.16
CA ASP A 185 -40.63 24.24 16.11
C ASP A 185 -41.96 24.77 16.64
N ALA A 186 -42.08 26.11 16.74
CA ALA A 186 -43.27 26.81 17.23
C ALA A 186 -44.56 26.59 16.40
N THR A 187 -44.47 25.80 15.32
CA THR A 187 -45.57 25.41 14.44
C THR A 187 -46.04 23.97 14.63
N ALA A 188 -45.32 23.16 15.44
CA ALA A 188 -45.77 21.83 15.81
C ALA A 188 -47.07 21.94 16.61
N GLY A 189 -48.02 21.04 16.35
CA GLY A 189 -49.30 21.02 17.05
C GLY A 189 -49.11 20.97 18.57
N SER A 190 -50.16 21.30 19.31
CA SER A 190 -50.16 21.12 20.76
C SER A 190 -49.95 19.64 21.08
N ASP A 191 -48.77 19.32 21.61
CA ASP A 191 -48.29 17.99 22.07
C ASP A 191 -47.41 17.20 21.06
N PRO A 192 -46.18 17.69 20.74
CA PRO A 192 -45.26 16.95 19.88
C PRO A 192 -44.72 15.70 20.59
N ASP A 193 -44.61 14.61 19.84
CA ASP A 193 -44.05 13.34 20.27
C ASP A 193 -42.79 12.98 19.48
N ILE A 194 -41.91 12.21 20.11
CA ILE A 194 -40.75 11.61 19.46
C ILE A 194 -40.58 10.16 19.93
N THR A 195 -40.48 9.26 18.97
CA THR A 195 -40.31 7.82 19.17
C THR A 195 -38.99 7.40 18.53
N CYS A 196 -38.19 6.64 19.26
CA CYS A 196 -36.98 6.04 18.75
C CYS A 196 -37.13 4.52 18.78
N ARG A 197 -36.60 3.85 17.75
CA ARG A 197 -36.57 2.39 17.62
C ARG A 197 -35.20 1.92 17.16
N ILE A 198 -34.75 0.79 17.71
CA ILE A 198 -33.60 0.02 17.23
C ILE A 198 -34.14 -1.32 16.71
N LEU A 199 -33.75 -1.69 15.50
CA LEU A 199 -34.20 -2.90 14.81
C LEU A 199 -33.01 -3.70 14.27
N VAL A 200 -33.19 -5.01 14.19
CA VAL A 200 -32.31 -5.94 13.47
C VAL A 200 -33.18 -6.66 12.44
N GLY A 201 -32.89 -6.46 11.15
CA GLY A 201 -33.82 -6.84 10.08
C GLY A 201 -35.17 -6.16 10.25
N ASP A 202 -36.24 -6.96 10.38
CA ASP A 202 -37.62 -6.49 10.55
C ASP A 202 -38.10 -6.49 12.03
N HIS A 203 -37.24 -6.88 12.97
CA HIS A 203 -37.59 -7.06 14.38
C HIS A 203 -37.18 -5.85 15.22
N ILE A 204 -38.10 -5.36 16.05
CA ILE A 204 -37.83 -4.25 16.98
C ILE A 204 -37.18 -4.80 18.24
N VAL A 205 -35.94 -4.39 18.48
CA VAL A 205 -35.15 -4.76 19.68
C VAL A 205 -35.54 -3.88 20.85
N THR A 206 -35.65 -2.57 20.62
CA THR A 206 -36.11 -1.63 21.64
C THR A 206 -36.85 -0.47 21.01
N GLU A 207 -37.85 0.01 21.72
CA GLU A 207 -38.66 1.17 21.37
C GLU A 207 -38.82 2.05 22.61
N ARG A 208 -38.70 3.37 22.43
CA ARG A 208 -38.99 4.34 23.48
C ARG A 208 -39.66 5.55 22.88
N ARG A 209 -40.53 6.17 23.66
CA ARG A 209 -41.30 7.35 23.29
C ARG A 209 -41.18 8.44 24.34
N ALA A 210 -41.09 9.68 23.90
CA ALA A 210 -41.13 10.87 24.73
C ALA A 210 -42.12 11.88 24.13
N GLU A 211 -42.75 12.67 24.98
CA GLU A 211 -43.78 13.65 24.61
C GLU A 211 -43.47 14.99 25.28
N GLY A 212 -43.82 16.09 24.61
CA GLY A 212 -43.62 17.46 25.09
C GLY A 212 -42.64 18.27 24.24
N ASP A 213 -42.66 19.59 24.45
CA ASP A 213 -41.81 20.53 23.72
C ASP A 213 -40.32 20.30 24.05
N GLY A 214 -39.49 20.13 23.03
CA GLY A 214 -38.09 19.74 23.20
C GLY A 214 -37.88 18.33 23.76
N ALA A 215 -38.86 17.42 23.61
CA ALA A 215 -38.76 16.04 24.07
C ALA A 215 -37.47 15.37 23.58
N THR A 216 -36.81 14.66 24.49
CA THR A 216 -35.60 13.88 24.20
C THR A 216 -35.90 12.42 24.43
N VAL A 217 -35.57 11.59 23.44
CA VAL A 217 -35.68 10.15 23.53
C VAL A 217 -34.31 9.52 23.32
N THR A 218 -34.00 8.53 24.15
CA THR A 218 -32.80 7.71 23.99
C THR A 218 -33.25 6.27 23.86
N CYS A 219 -32.72 5.52 22.89
CA CYS A 219 -32.78 4.06 22.89
C CYS A 219 -31.39 3.50 23.07
N SER A 220 -31.29 2.38 23.78
CA SER A 220 -30.03 1.68 23.99
C SER A 220 -30.30 0.19 23.89
N ALA A 221 -29.46 -0.51 23.14
CA ALA A 221 -29.43 -1.96 23.07
C ALA A 221 -28.01 -2.42 23.37
N THR A 222 -27.89 -3.48 24.15
CA THR A 222 -26.63 -4.20 24.28
C THR A 222 -26.45 -5.10 23.07
N ALA A 223 -25.23 -5.55 22.86
CA ALA A 223 -25.00 -6.46 21.76
C ALA A 223 -25.55 -7.89 21.98
N GLU A 224 -25.85 -8.28 23.22
CA GLU A 224 -26.63 -9.48 23.52
C GLU A 224 -28.06 -9.33 22.98
N ASP A 225 -28.73 -8.21 23.29
CA ASP A 225 -30.10 -7.92 22.81
C ASP A 225 -30.20 -7.92 21.26
N LEU A 226 -29.14 -7.46 20.59
CA LEU A 226 -29.09 -7.39 19.13
C LEU A 226 -28.83 -8.77 18.49
N ARG A 227 -28.10 -9.65 19.18
CA ARG A 227 -27.79 -11.01 18.72
C ARG A 227 -28.94 -11.98 18.93
N ASP A 228 -29.63 -11.91 20.06
CA ASP A 228 -30.78 -12.75 20.39
C ASP A 228 -31.90 -12.67 19.35
N ILE A 229 -31.99 -11.55 18.62
CA ILE A 229 -32.98 -11.32 17.57
C ILE A 229 -32.45 -11.73 16.17
N ALA A 230 -31.13 -11.86 16.01
CA ALA A 230 -30.49 -12.20 14.75
C ALA A 230 -30.39 -13.72 14.50
N GLU A 231 -30.44 -14.53 15.56
CA GLU A 231 -30.47 -16.01 15.53
C GLU A 231 -31.85 -16.59 15.19
#